data_AF-A0A4V3EBG6-F1
#
_entry.id   AF-A0A4V3EBG6-F1
#
_cell.length_a   1.000
_cell.length_b   1.000
_cell.length_c   1.000
_cell.angle_alpha   90.00
_cell.angle_beta   90.00
_cell.angle_gamma   90.00
#
_symmetry.space_group_name_H-M   'P 1'
#
loop_
_entity.id
_entity.type
_entity.pdbx_description
1 polymer ?
#
loop_
_entity_poly.entity_id
_entity_poly.type
_entity_poly.pdbx_seq_one_letter_code
_entity_poly.pdbx_strand_id
1 'polypeptide(L)'
;MMVGGVPRDWRDKRTIAEAVLRDPLSFLDVESARTHEVLSSAMAAELVDLGEGVIDVASIRGRNRLLTRAIASWAFDQRDAAGRPVYGGLRYLSRVEIRFECWAVFDGGEFRETQTGPIDPQATELVSIVELYKLWVF
;
A
#
# COMPACT_ATOMS: atom_id res chain seq x y z
N MET A 1 5.05 29.21 -4.38
CA MET A 1 4.23 28.01 -4.10
C MET A 1 3.75 28.14 -2.66
N MET A 2 2.45 28.23 -2.42
CA MET A 2 1.90 28.28 -1.06
C MET A 2 1.80 26.85 -0.53
N VAL A 3 2.30 26.60 0.67
CA VAL A 3 2.13 25.28 1.32
C VAL A 3 0.65 24.98 1.45
N GLY A 4 0.22 23.79 1.02
CA GLY A 4 -1.20 23.39 1.01
C GLY A 4 -2.01 23.91 -0.18
N GLY A 5 -1.43 24.68 -1.09
CA GLY A 5 -2.11 25.15 -2.30
C GLY A 5 -2.27 24.05 -3.35
N VAL A 6 -3.51 23.81 -3.79
CA VAL A 6 -3.84 22.86 -4.87
C VAL A 6 -4.56 23.61 -6.01
N PRO A 7 -4.06 23.56 -7.25
CA PRO A 7 -4.76 24.17 -8.38
C PRO A 7 -6.17 23.58 -8.56
N ARG A 8 -7.16 24.42 -8.86
CA ARG A 8 -8.54 23.97 -9.08
C ARG A 8 -8.68 22.89 -10.15
N ASP A 9 -7.83 22.95 -11.18
CA ASP A 9 -7.79 22.00 -12.30
C ASP A 9 -7.01 20.70 -12.00
N TRP A 10 -6.43 20.57 -10.80
CA TRP A 10 -5.67 19.39 -10.39
C TRP A 10 -6.48 18.09 -10.49
N ARG A 11 -7.78 18.18 -10.16
CA ARG A 11 -8.75 17.09 -10.19
C ARG A 11 -9.20 16.70 -11.60
N ASP A 12 -9.20 17.66 -12.53
CA ASP A 12 -9.59 17.44 -13.92
C ASP A 12 -8.44 16.79 -14.72
N LYS A 13 -7.20 16.95 -14.22
CA LYS A 13 -5.98 16.33 -14.77
C LYS A 13 -5.70 14.94 -14.21
N ARG A 14 -6.58 14.40 -13.36
CA ARG A 14 -6.41 13.11 -12.68
C ARG A 14 -7.69 12.30 -12.78
N THR A 15 -7.50 10.99 -12.71
CA THR A 15 -8.58 10.02 -12.76
C THR A 15 -8.55 9.22 -11.47
N ILE A 16 -9.73 9.02 -10.89
CA ILE A 16 -9.94 8.03 -9.83
C ILE A 16 -10.69 6.85 -10.44
N ALA A 17 -10.26 5.66 -10.03
CA ALA A 17 -10.86 4.41 -10.44
C ALA A 17 -11.22 3.62 -9.18
N GLU A 18 -12.38 2.99 -9.21
CA GLU A 18 -12.80 1.96 -8.27
C GLU A 18 -12.70 0.62 -8.98
N ALA A 19 -12.12 -0.35 -8.30
CA ALA A 19 -11.94 -1.68 -8.83
C ALA A 19 -12.23 -2.73 -7.77
N VAL A 20 -12.75 -3.87 -8.23
CA VAL A 20 -12.98 -5.05 -7.41
C VAL A 20 -12.10 -6.17 -7.94
N LEU A 21 -11.38 -6.83 -7.04
CA LEU A 21 -10.60 -8.02 -7.36
C LEU A 21 -11.52 -9.23 -7.55
N ARG A 22 -11.25 -10.02 -8.57
CA ARG A 22 -11.93 -11.30 -8.82
C ARG A 22 -11.20 -12.39 -8.06
N ASP A 23 -11.95 -13.16 -7.26
CA ASP A 23 -11.44 -14.29 -6.47
C ASP A 23 -10.11 -13.97 -5.74
N PRO A 24 -10.07 -12.89 -4.92
CA PRO A 24 -8.82 -12.41 -4.36
C PRO A 24 -8.20 -13.44 -3.40
N LEU A 25 -6.91 -13.69 -3.58
CA LEU A 25 -6.09 -14.35 -2.56
C LEU A 25 -5.95 -13.45 -1.33
N SER A 26 -5.52 -14.04 -0.21
CA SER A 26 -5.26 -13.28 1.01
C SER A 26 -4.14 -12.25 0.81
N PHE A 27 -4.25 -11.11 1.50
CA PHE A 27 -3.21 -10.08 1.52
C PHE A 27 -2.39 -10.23 2.80
N LEU A 28 -1.07 -10.16 2.67
CA LEU A 28 -0.19 -10.18 3.84
C LEU A 28 -0.27 -8.82 4.54
N ASP A 29 -0.75 -8.81 5.78
CA ASP A 29 -0.73 -7.62 6.62
C ASP A 29 0.67 -7.40 7.21
N VAL A 30 1.40 -6.44 6.64
CA VAL A 30 2.77 -6.12 7.06
C VAL A 30 2.82 -5.19 8.27
N GLU A 31 1.69 -4.87 8.88
CA GLU A 31 1.61 -4.07 10.12
C GLU A 31 1.44 -4.97 11.36
N SER A 32 1.10 -6.25 11.16
CA SER A 32 0.92 -7.23 12.22
C SER A 32 2.25 -7.67 12.83
N ALA A 33 2.35 -7.61 14.16
CA ALA A 33 3.50 -8.10 14.92
C ALA A 33 3.82 -9.58 14.62
N ARG A 34 2.79 -10.41 14.40
CA ARG A 34 2.98 -11.81 14.01
C ARG A 34 3.63 -11.93 12.64
N THR A 35 3.26 -11.08 11.70
CA THR A 35 3.91 -11.04 10.38
C THR A 35 5.38 -10.64 10.52
N HIS A 36 5.69 -9.66 11.39
CA HIS A 36 7.07 -9.24 11.64
C HIS A 36 7.94 -10.35 12.20
N GLU A 37 7.43 -11.13 13.17
CA GLU A 37 8.14 -12.29 13.71
C GLU A 37 8.45 -13.33 12.64
N VAL A 38 7.46 -13.66 11.80
CA VAL A 38 7.61 -14.62 10.71
C VAL A 38 8.64 -14.12 9.69
N LEU A 39 8.51 -12.87 9.23
CA LEU A 39 9.42 -12.30 8.23
C LEU A 39 10.84 -12.16 8.76
N SER A 40 11.02 -11.79 10.04
CA SER A 40 12.34 -11.65 10.66
C SER A 40 13.11 -12.98 10.68
N SER A 41 12.40 -14.09 10.85
CA SER A 41 12.98 -15.43 10.77
C SER A 41 13.16 -15.89 9.32
N ALA A 42 12.12 -15.73 8.49
CA ALA A 42 12.10 -16.26 7.13
C ALA A 42 13.04 -15.55 6.16
N MET A 43 13.42 -14.30 6.45
CA MET A 43 14.29 -13.46 5.62
C MET A 43 15.59 -13.08 6.34
N ALA A 44 16.01 -13.85 7.35
CA ALA A 44 17.12 -13.45 8.22
C ALA A 44 18.43 -13.15 7.45
N ALA A 45 18.72 -13.91 6.39
CA ALA A 45 19.92 -13.68 5.58
C ALA A 45 19.82 -12.37 4.78
N GLU A 46 18.68 -12.12 4.13
CA GLU A 46 18.41 -10.90 3.38
C GLU A 46 18.41 -9.67 4.29
N LEU A 47 17.92 -9.80 5.53
CA LEU A 47 17.94 -8.71 6.51
C LEU A 47 19.38 -8.32 6.88
N VAL A 48 20.26 -9.29 7.11
CA VAL A 48 21.68 -9.03 7.38
C VAL A 48 22.33 -8.26 6.22
N ASP A 49 22.07 -8.68 4.98
CA ASP A 49 22.60 -8.00 3.79
C ASP A 49 22.05 -6.58 3.62
N LEU A 50 20.83 -6.33 4.10
CA LEU A 50 20.18 -5.02 4.12
C LEU A 50 20.60 -4.15 5.31
N GLY A 51 21.41 -4.67 6.23
CA GLY A 51 21.80 -3.99 7.47
C GLY A 51 20.66 -3.86 8.49
N GLU A 52 19.65 -4.71 8.38
CA GLU A 52 18.48 -4.79 9.25
C GLU A 52 18.62 -5.99 10.20
N GLY A 53 18.17 -5.84 11.45
CA GLY A 53 18.22 -6.93 12.43
C GLY A 53 16.93 -7.75 12.46
N VAL A 54 15.86 -7.10 12.92
CA VAL A 54 14.51 -7.65 12.97
C VAL A 54 13.57 -6.66 12.32
N ILE A 55 12.51 -7.17 11.69
CA ILE A 55 11.46 -6.33 11.15
C ILE A 55 10.56 -5.89 12.30
N ASP A 56 10.24 -4.61 12.32
CA ASP A 56 9.20 -4.03 13.18
C ASP A 56 8.40 -2.98 12.40
N VAL A 57 7.40 -2.37 13.05
CA VAL A 57 6.58 -1.31 12.46
C VAL A 57 7.43 -0.14 11.96
N ALA A 58 8.49 0.23 12.68
CA ALA A 58 9.36 1.35 12.30
C ALA A 58 10.14 1.05 11.01
N SER A 59 10.58 -0.19 10.85
CA SER A 59 11.28 -0.71 9.67
C SER A 59 10.37 -0.65 8.44
N ILE A 60 9.13 -1.12 8.56
CA ILE A 60 8.13 -1.13 7.48
C ILE A 60 7.76 0.30 7.03
N ARG A 61 7.57 1.21 7.99
CA ARG A 61 7.18 2.61 7.73
C ARG A 61 8.38 3.51 7.41
N GLY A 62 9.59 2.95 7.53
CA GLY A 62 10.85 3.62 7.29
C GLY A 62 11.05 4.03 5.82
N ARG A 63 12.20 4.64 5.56
CA ARG A 63 12.59 5.05 4.20
C ARG A 63 13.36 3.97 3.44
N ASN A 64 13.65 2.83 4.07
CA ASN A 64 14.39 1.75 3.44
C ASN A 64 13.53 1.02 2.41
N ARG A 65 13.56 1.51 1.16
CA ARG A 65 12.79 0.92 0.06
C ARG A 65 13.28 -0.46 -0.34
N LEU A 66 14.55 -0.79 -0.07
CA LEU A 66 15.09 -2.11 -0.36
C LEU A 66 14.42 -3.15 0.55
N LEU A 67 14.28 -2.86 1.84
CA LEU A 67 13.56 -3.73 2.78
C LEU A 67 12.11 -3.97 2.35
N THR A 68 11.35 -2.89 2.08
CA THR A 68 9.93 -3.05 1.69
C THR A 68 9.76 -3.83 0.38
N ARG A 69 10.74 -3.72 -0.55
CA ARG A 69 10.74 -4.50 -1.79
C ARG A 69 11.12 -5.95 -1.56
N ALA A 70 12.07 -6.24 -0.68
CA ALA A 70 12.44 -7.59 -0.32
C ALA A 70 11.25 -8.32 0.32
N ILE A 71 10.51 -7.65 1.21
CA ILE A 71 9.29 -8.21 1.83
C ILE A 71 8.22 -8.49 0.76
N ALA A 72 8.02 -7.56 -0.17
CA ALA A 72 7.09 -7.77 -1.29
C ALA A 72 7.50 -8.96 -2.17
N SER A 73 8.79 -9.11 -2.47
CA SER A 73 9.31 -10.26 -3.23
C SER A 73 9.09 -11.55 -2.47
N TRP A 74 9.47 -11.60 -1.19
CA TRP A 74 9.27 -12.78 -0.35
C TRP A 74 7.81 -13.23 -0.33
N ALA A 75 6.88 -12.28 -0.14
CA ALA A 75 5.45 -12.57 -0.14
C ALA A 75 4.94 -13.03 -1.51
N PHE A 76 5.41 -12.39 -2.59
CA PHE A 76 5.09 -12.76 -3.96
C PHE A 76 5.55 -14.17 -4.30
N ASP A 77 6.68 -14.63 -3.75
CA ASP A 77 7.27 -15.94 -4.03
C ASP A 77 6.66 -17.08 -3.19
N GLN A 78 5.82 -16.79 -2.19
CA GLN A 78 5.20 -17.85 -1.39
C GLN A 78 4.26 -18.71 -2.22
N ARG A 79 4.41 -20.03 -2.08
CA ARG A 79 3.58 -21.03 -2.74
C ARG A 79 3.02 -22.04 -1.73
N ASP A 80 1.79 -22.48 -1.95
CA ASP A 80 1.19 -23.59 -1.19
C ASP A 80 1.78 -24.95 -1.63
N ALA A 81 1.34 -26.03 -1.00
CA ALA A 81 1.81 -27.39 -1.33
C ALA A 81 1.51 -27.83 -2.77
N ALA A 82 0.55 -27.17 -3.45
CA ALA A 82 0.21 -27.43 -4.84
C ALA A 82 0.95 -26.47 -5.81
N GLY A 83 1.87 -25.64 -5.31
CA GLY A 83 2.61 -24.69 -6.11
C GLY A 83 1.82 -23.44 -6.51
N ARG A 84 0.69 -23.15 -5.86
CA ARG A 84 -0.14 -21.97 -6.14
C ARG A 84 0.28 -20.80 -5.26
N PRO A 85 0.17 -19.53 -5.73
CA PRO A 85 0.46 -18.36 -4.91
C PRO A 85 -0.37 -18.35 -3.63
N VAL A 86 0.26 -18.01 -2.50
CA VAL A 86 -0.42 -17.90 -1.20
C VAL A 86 -1.06 -16.52 -1.02
N TYR A 87 -0.38 -15.48 -1.50
CA TYR A 87 -0.79 -14.09 -1.30
C TYR A 87 -1.11 -13.41 -2.62
N GLY A 88 -2.16 -12.57 -2.61
CA GLY A 88 -2.54 -11.71 -3.73
C GLY A 88 -1.93 -10.32 -3.66
N GLY A 89 -1.25 -9.99 -2.56
CA GLY A 89 -0.71 -8.67 -2.33
C GLY A 89 -0.35 -8.40 -0.86
N LEU A 90 -0.11 -7.12 -0.57
CA LEU A 90 0.22 -6.61 0.77
C LEU A 90 -0.81 -5.58 1.22
N ARG A 91 -1.13 -5.61 2.51
CA ARG A 91 -1.85 -4.54 3.21
C ARG A 91 -0.87 -3.80 4.12
N TYR A 92 -0.85 -2.48 4.04
CA TYR A 92 -0.01 -1.61 4.88
C TYR A 92 -0.73 -0.30 5.21
N LEU A 93 -0.28 0.42 6.24
CA LEU A 93 -0.83 1.74 6.55
C LEU A 93 -0.08 2.83 5.77
N SER A 94 -0.79 3.89 5.41
CA SER A 94 -0.20 5.03 4.73
C SER A 94 0.79 5.74 5.64
N ARG A 95 1.97 6.03 5.08
CA ARG A 95 3.01 6.82 5.76
C ARG A 95 2.62 8.29 5.94
N VAL A 96 1.66 8.79 5.15
CA VAL A 96 1.21 10.19 5.19
C VAL A 96 0.09 10.36 6.23
N GLU A 97 -0.75 9.36 6.42
CA GLU A 97 -1.82 9.33 7.43
C GLU A 97 -2.10 7.89 7.82
N ILE A 98 -1.81 7.54 9.06
CA ILE A 98 -1.85 6.17 9.57
C ILE A 98 -3.27 5.58 9.60
N ARG A 99 -4.30 6.42 9.62
CA ARG A 99 -5.69 5.96 9.56
C ARG A 99 -6.08 5.42 8.18
N PHE A 100 -5.28 5.68 7.15
CA PHE A 100 -5.55 5.19 5.81
C PHE A 100 -4.77 3.92 5.53
N GLU A 101 -5.47 2.97 4.92
CA GLU A 101 -4.91 1.70 4.50
C GLU A 101 -4.55 1.78 3.02
N CYS A 102 -3.49 1.08 2.66
CA CYS A 102 -3.04 0.93 1.31
C CYS A 102 -2.89 -0.56 1.00
N TRP A 103 -3.24 -0.91 -0.24
CA TRP A 103 -3.26 -2.28 -0.71
C TRP A 103 -2.40 -2.34 -1.97
N ALA A 104 -1.29 -3.07 -1.90
CA ALA A 104 -0.50 -3.40 -3.07
C ALA A 104 -0.99 -4.73 -3.61
N VAL A 105 -1.39 -4.77 -4.89
CA VAL A 105 -1.86 -5.99 -5.56
C VAL A 105 -0.71 -6.55 -6.40
N PHE A 106 -0.45 -7.85 -6.29
CA PHE A 106 0.54 -8.52 -7.12
C PHE A 106 0.03 -8.81 -8.53
N ASP A 107 0.97 -9.01 -9.45
CA ASP A 107 0.65 -9.38 -10.83
C ASP A 107 -0.13 -10.72 -10.88
N GLY A 108 -1.01 -10.86 -11.87
CA GLY A 108 -1.94 -11.98 -11.99
C GLY A 108 -3.24 -11.84 -11.20
N GLY A 109 -3.38 -10.80 -10.36
CA GLY A 109 -4.67 -10.44 -9.76
C GLY A 109 -5.62 -9.84 -10.80
N GLU A 110 -6.63 -10.60 -11.24
CA GLU A 110 -7.68 -10.05 -12.10
C GLU A 110 -8.51 -9.03 -11.31
N PHE A 111 -8.65 -7.82 -11.85
CA PHE A 111 -9.58 -6.83 -11.34
C PHE A 111 -10.56 -6.40 -12.41
N ARG A 112 -11.75 -6.01 -11.96
CA ARG A 112 -12.75 -5.36 -12.78
C ARG A 112 -12.96 -3.95 -12.25
N GLU A 113 -12.70 -2.98 -13.10
CA GLU A 113 -13.07 -1.60 -12.85
C GLU A 113 -14.60 -1.48 -12.75
N THR A 114 -15.09 -0.89 -11.67
CA THR A 114 -16.51 -0.64 -11.42
C THR A 114 -16.91 0.79 -11.72
N GLN A 115 -15.98 1.72 -11.57
CA GLN A 115 -16.17 3.13 -11.84
C GLN A 115 -14.82 3.76 -12.18
N THR A 116 -14.80 4.66 -13.15
CA THR A 116 -13.64 5.49 -13.46
C THR A 116 -14.10 6.85 -13.95
N GLY A 117 -13.41 7.90 -13.54
CA GLY A 117 -13.75 9.25 -13.96
C GLY A 117 -12.88 10.34 -13.34
N PRO A 118 -13.18 11.61 -13.64
CA PRO A 118 -12.57 12.73 -12.95
C PRO A 118 -12.91 12.70 -11.46
N ILE A 119 -12.07 13.33 -10.65
CA ILE A 119 -12.32 13.40 -9.19
C ILE A 119 -13.43 14.43 -8.93
N ASP A 120 -14.56 13.96 -8.40
CA ASP A 120 -15.70 14.81 -8.03
C ASP A 120 -15.30 15.77 -6.90
N PRO A 121 -15.41 17.11 -7.10
CA PRO A 121 -15.07 18.10 -6.08
C PRO A 121 -15.95 18.03 -4.84
N GLN A 122 -17.11 17.37 -4.91
CA GLN A 122 -18.04 17.18 -3.80
C GLN A 122 -17.93 15.79 -3.16
N ALA A 123 -17.02 14.92 -3.63
CA ALA A 123 -16.77 13.64 -3.00
C ALA A 123 -16.40 13.82 -1.52
N THR A 124 -17.09 13.11 -0.63
CA THR A 124 -16.93 13.21 0.83
C THR A 124 -15.49 12.96 1.26
N GLU A 125 -14.82 12.00 0.61
CA GLU A 125 -13.43 11.63 0.84
C GLU A 125 -12.49 12.80 0.51
N LEU A 126 -12.73 13.50 -0.61
CA LEU A 126 -11.93 14.64 -1.02
C LEU A 126 -12.11 15.82 -0.06
N VAL A 127 -13.36 16.12 0.32
CA VAL A 127 -13.67 17.19 1.31
C VAL A 127 -12.98 16.90 2.63
N SER A 128 -13.04 15.64 3.10
CA SER A 128 -12.38 15.21 4.34
C SER A 128 -10.86 15.38 4.29
N ILE A 129 -10.22 15.11 3.15
CA ILE A 129 -8.78 15.31 2.93
C ILE A 129 -8.43 16.81 2.91
N VAL A 130 -9.25 17.64 2.26
CA VAL A 130 -9.06 19.10 2.23
C VAL A 130 -9.09 19.67 3.65
N GLU A 131 -10.03 19.24 4.48
CA GLU A 131 -10.12 19.67 5.89
C GLU A 131 -8.95 19.16 6.72
N LEU A 132 -8.63 17.86 6.61
CA LEU A 132 -7.57 17.21 7.38
C LEU A 132 -6.20 17.88 7.17
N TYR A 133 -5.86 18.17 5.91
CA TYR A 133 -4.58 18.77 5.55
C TYR A 133 -4.63 20.28 5.38
N LYS A 134 -5.78 20.91 5.65
CA LYS A 134 -6.01 22.35 5.48
C LYS A 134 -5.61 22.84 4.08
N LEU A 135 -6.01 22.07 3.07
CA LEU A 135 -5.68 22.38 1.69
C LEU A 135 -6.47 23.61 1.24
N TRP A 136 -5.84 24.42 0.40
CA TRP A 136 -6.47 25.59 -0.20
C TRP A 136 -6.53 25.41 -1.71
N VAL A 137 -7.75 25.39 -2.25
CA VAL A 137 -7.98 25.28 -3.70
C VAL A 137 -8.00 26.67 -4.31
N PHE A 138 -7.13 26.91 -5.30
CA PHE A 138 -7.03 28.18 -6.02
C PHE A 138 -7.41 28.05 -7.49
#